data_AF-A0A5R2N256-F1
#
_entry.id   AF-A0A5R2N256-F1
#
_cell.length_a   1.000
_cell.length_b   1.000
_cell.length_c   1.000
_cell.angle_alpha   90.00
_cell.angle_beta   90.00
_cell.angle_gamma   90.00
#
_symmetry.space_group_name_H-M   'P 1'
#
loop_
_entity.id
_entity.type
_entity.pdbx_description
1 polymer ?
#
loop_
_entity_poly.entity_id
_entity_poly.type
_entity_poly.pdbx_seq_one_letter_code
_entity_poly.pdbx_strand_id
1 'polypeptide(L)'
;GPLGAATYYLSPTGLVGGMLGQGYRDLMAEKFKPLLDQAWASSDPAVREPIYAKLQDMSYDYATTQFLWEDFGYIVTRSNIDGYVHNMILYGAWDFYPVTKKAD
;
A
#
# COMPACT_ATOMS: atom_id res chain seq x y z
N GLY A 1 7.40 9.53 8.45
CA GLY A 1 7.26 8.14 8.93
C GLY A 1 6.40 7.40 7.93
N PRO A 2 6.74 6.16 7.55
CA PRO A 2 6.36 5.57 6.28
C PRO A 2 4.89 5.16 6.26
N LEU A 3 4.07 6.04 5.69
CA LEU A 3 2.85 5.66 5.00
C LEU A 3 3.15 5.28 3.53
N GLY A 4 4.43 5.09 3.19
CA GLY A 4 4.92 4.92 1.84
C GLY A 4 5.47 3.52 1.61
N ALA A 5 4.63 2.63 1.10
CA ALA A 5 5.01 1.58 0.16
C ALA A 5 3.71 1.02 -0.45
N ALA A 6 3.55 1.20 -1.76
CA ALA A 6 2.33 1.05 -2.55
C ALA A 6 1.20 2.03 -2.19
N THR A 7 0.95 3.01 -3.07
CA THR A 7 -0.37 3.64 -3.14
C THR A 7 -1.35 2.55 -3.56
N TYR A 8 -1.87 1.80 -2.59
CA TYR A 8 -2.93 0.86 -2.90
C TYR A 8 -4.11 1.70 -3.37
N TYR A 9 -4.52 1.51 -4.62
CA TYR A 9 -5.77 2.05 -5.13
C TYR A 9 -6.94 1.37 -4.39
N LEU A 10 -7.13 1.75 -3.12
CA LEU A 10 -8.20 1.34 -2.22
C LEU A 10 -9.34 2.36 -2.23
N SER A 11 -9.13 3.52 -2.85
CA SER A 11 -10.14 4.54 -3.11
C SER A 11 -9.57 5.62 -4.03
N PRO A 12 -10.41 6.29 -4.85
CA PRO A 12 -10.01 7.47 -5.63
C PRO A 12 -9.38 8.58 -4.78
N THR A 13 -9.72 8.66 -3.48
CA THR A 13 -9.12 9.64 -2.58
C THR A 13 -8.32 9.02 -1.45
N GLY A 14 -8.47 7.74 -1.12
CA GLY A 14 -7.82 7.11 0.04
C GLY A 14 -7.92 7.98 1.31
N LEU A 15 -7.09 7.71 2.32
CA LEU A 15 -6.92 8.63 3.45
C LEU A 15 -5.98 9.80 3.07
N VAL A 16 -4.96 9.51 2.26
CA VAL A 16 -3.89 10.47 1.90
C VAL A 16 -4.31 11.40 0.75
N GLY A 17 -4.95 10.88 -0.29
CA GLY A 17 -5.41 11.69 -1.44
C GLY A 17 -6.53 12.67 -1.11
N GLY A 18 -7.26 12.48 0.00
CA GLY A 18 -8.26 13.42 0.49
C GLY A 18 -7.68 14.79 0.89
N MET A 19 -6.38 14.85 1.18
CA MET A 19 -5.66 16.09 1.51
C MET A 19 -5.09 16.81 0.27
N LEU A 20 -5.12 16.19 -0.91
CA LEU A 20 -4.45 16.68 -2.13
C LEU A 20 -5.30 17.67 -2.96
N GLY A 21 -6.08 18.55 -2.34
CA GLY A 21 -6.85 19.60 -3.04
C GLY A 21 -7.92 19.08 -4.02
N GLN A 22 -8.74 19.99 -4.58
CA GLN A 22 -9.90 19.58 -5.40
C GLN A 22 -9.50 19.03 -6.78
N GLY A 23 -8.52 19.64 -7.46
CA GLY A 23 -8.11 19.21 -8.80
C GLY A 23 -7.59 17.77 -8.85
N TYR A 24 -6.86 17.32 -7.82
CA TYR A 24 -6.46 15.92 -7.70
C TYR A 24 -7.67 15.00 -7.51
N ARG A 25 -8.63 15.39 -6.65
CA ARG A 25 -9.83 14.59 -6.38
C ARG A 25 -10.68 14.44 -7.64
N ASP A 26 -10.81 15.51 -8.44
CA ASP A 26 -11.53 15.48 -9.71
C ASP A 26 -10.82 14.59 -10.74
N LEU A 27 -9.49 14.72 -10.87
CA LEU A 27 -8.68 13.84 -11.72
C LEU A 27 -8.87 12.36 -11.36
N MET A 28 -8.79 12.04 -10.07
CA MET A 28 -8.97 10.66 -9.59
C MET A 28 -10.39 10.15 -9.81
N ALA A 29 -11.40 10.99 -9.61
CA ALA A 29 -12.79 10.64 -9.84
C ALA A 29 -13.10 10.42 -11.34
N GLU A 30 -12.55 11.25 -12.21
CA GLU A 30 -12.82 11.19 -13.65
C GLU A 30 -12.02 10.07 -14.34
N LYS A 31 -10.72 9.96 -14.06
CA LYS A 31 -9.81 9.08 -14.81
C LYS A 31 -9.62 7.72 -14.14
N PHE A 32 -9.50 7.67 -12.81
CA PHE A 32 -9.09 6.45 -12.11
C PHE A 32 -10.29 5.66 -11.56
N LYS A 33 -11.34 6.33 -11.08
CA LYS A 33 -12.50 5.69 -10.45
C LYS A 33 -13.17 4.60 -11.31
N PRO A 34 -13.36 4.74 -12.64
CA PRO A 34 -14.01 3.71 -13.43
C PRO A 34 -13.28 2.36 -13.44
N LEU A 35 -11.94 2.37 -13.50
CA LEU A 35 -11.13 1.15 -13.42
C LEU A 35 -11.08 0.61 -11.99
N LEU A 36 -11.08 1.51 -11.00
CA LEU A 36 -11.17 1.13 -9.59
C LEU A 36 -12.47 0.39 -9.27
N ASP A 37 -13.60 0.91 -9.74
CA ASP A 37 -14.91 0.27 -9.55
C ASP A 37 -14.92 -1.14 -10.18
N GLN A 38 -14.29 -1.32 -11.36
CA GLN A 38 -14.13 -2.63 -11.99
C GLN A 38 -13.27 -3.58 -11.16
N ALA A 39 -12.13 -3.11 -10.65
CA ALA A 39 -11.27 -3.92 -9.80
C ALA A 39 -11.98 -4.35 -8.50
N TRP A 40 -12.90 -3.54 -7.97
CA TRP A 40 -13.63 -3.85 -6.73
C TRP A 40 -14.86 -4.72 -6.94
N ALA A 41 -15.38 -4.78 -8.16
CA ALA A 41 -16.47 -5.68 -8.52
C ALA A 41 -16.03 -7.16 -8.55
N SER A 42 -14.73 -7.46 -8.44
CA SER A 42 -14.19 -8.81 -8.46
C SER A 42 -13.28 -9.08 -7.26
N SER A 43 -13.26 -10.33 -6.80
CA SER A 43 -12.27 -10.86 -5.84
C SER A 43 -11.21 -11.73 -6.51
N ASP A 44 -11.36 -12.05 -7.80
CA ASP A 44 -10.42 -12.89 -8.56
C ASP A 44 -9.12 -12.13 -8.85
N PRO A 45 -7.96 -12.59 -8.36
CA PRO A 45 -6.66 -11.97 -8.63
C PRO A 45 -6.36 -11.85 -10.13
N ALA A 46 -6.73 -12.85 -10.95
CA ALA A 46 -6.45 -12.86 -12.38
C ALA A 46 -7.22 -11.76 -13.13
N VAL A 47 -8.38 -11.35 -12.60
CA VAL A 47 -9.16 -10.23 -13.13
C VAL A 47 -8.60 -8.89 -12.66
N ARG A 48 -8.14 -8.81 -11.39
CA ARG A 48 -7.68 -7.56 -10.78
C ARG A 48 -6.29 -7.14 -11.21
N GLU A 49 -5.38 -8.09 -11.41
CA GLU A 49 -3.97 -7.85 -11.75
C GLU A 49 -3.78 -6.96 -12.99
N PRO A 50 -4.39 -7.24 -14.17
CA PRO A 50 -4.24 -6.38 -15.34
C PRO A 50 -4.84 -4.98 -15.13
N ILE A 51 -5.90 -4.85 -14.32
CA ILE A 51 -6.49 -3.54 -13.99
C ILE A 51 -5.52 -2.72 -13.14
N TYR A 52 -4.88 -3.33 -12.15
CA TYR A 52 -3.88 -2.66 -11.32
C TYR A 52 -2.62 -2.27 -12.08
N ALA A 53 -2.15 -3.13 -13.01
CA ALA A 53 -1.08 -2.76 -13.92
C ALA A 53 -1.43 -1.50 -14.72
N LYS A 54 -2.66 -1.43 -15.26
CA LYS A 54 -3.11 -0.24 -16.00
C LYS A 54 -3.22 1.01 -15.13
N LEU A 55 -3.73 0.87 -13.90
CA LEU A 55 -3.79 1.98 -12.95
C LEU A 55 -2.39 2.50 -12.63
N GLN A 56 -1.40 1.62 -12.51
CA GLN A 56 0.00 2.01 -12.30
C GLN A 56 0.56 2.81 -13.49
N ASP A 57 0.31 2.37 -14.73
CA ASP A 57 0.69 3.13 -15.94
C ASP A 57 0.06 4.53 -15.93
N MET A 58 -1.22 4.63 -15.57
CA MET A 58 -1.90 5.92 -15.46
C MET A 58 -1.32 6.79 -14.36
N SER A 59 -0.88 6.20 -13.24
CA SER A 59 -0.19 6.93 -12.18
C SER A 59 1.06 7.63 -12.68
N TYR A 60 1.81 6.92 -13.52
CA TYR A 60 3.01 7.42 -14.16
C TYR A 60 2.67 8.56 -15.14
N ASP A 61 1.72 8.33 -16.05
CA ASP A 61 1.33 9.30 -17.07
C ASP A 61 0.78 10.61 -16.50
N TYR A 62 -0.06 10.51 -15.46
CA TYR A 62 -0.67 11.67 -14.79
C TYR A 62 0.16 12.20 -13.61
N ALA A 63 1.31 11.58 -13.33
CA ALA A 63 2.18 11.90 -12.20
C ALA A 63 1.43 11.99 -10.85
N THR A 64 0.46 11.10 -10.61
CA THR A 64 -0.39 11.16 -9.39
C THR A 64 0.34 10.74 -8.12
N THR A 65 1.45 10.03 -8.25
CA THR A 65 2.34 9.68 -7.13
C THR A 65 3.78 9.65 -7.61
N GLN A 66 4.68 10.27 -6.85
CA GLN A 66 6.11 10.16 -7.06
C GLN A 66 6.73 9.36 -5.92
N PHE A 67 7.30 8.21 -6.25
CA PHE A 67 8.06 7.40 -5.29
C PHE A 67 9.47 7.98 -5.19
N LEU A 68 9.73 8.76 -4.14
CA LEU A 68 10.98 9.50 -3.96
C LEU A 68 12.09 8.66 -3.32
N TRP A 69 11.73 7.59 -2.60
CA TRP A 69 12.67 6.63 -2.04
C TRP A 69 11.98 5.29 -1.81
N GLU A 70 12.77 4.23 -1.86
CA GLU A 70 12.42 2.92 -1.32
C GLU A 70 13.15 2.78 0.02
N ASP A 71 12.40 2.63 1.11
CA ASP A 71 13.01 2.51 2.44
C ASP A 71 13.48 1.06 2.64
N PHE A 72 14.77 0.87 2.86
CA PHE A 72 15.34 -0.42 3.23
C PHE A 72 15.51 -0.45 4.75
N GLY A 73 14.61 -1.15 5.43
CA GLY A 73 14.67 -1.35 6.88
C GLY A 73 15.50 -2.57 7.25
N TYR A 74 16.44 -2.40 8.18
CA TYR A 74 17.03 -3.54 8.90
C TYR A 74 16.22 -3.79 10.17
N ILE A 75 15.78 -5.03 10.35
CA ILE A 75 15.15 -5.45 11.60
C ILE A 75 16.13 -6.31 12.37
N VAL A 76 16.49 -5.86 13.56
CA VAL A 76 17.41 -6.54 14.46
C VAL A 76 16.61 -7.07 15.64
N THR A 77 16.51 -8.39 15.74
CA THR A 77 15.93 -9.07 16.90
C THR A 77 17.02 -9.72 17.73
N ARG A 78 16.85 -9.72 19.06
CA ARG A 78 17.78 -10.45 19.94
C ARG A 78 17.61 -11.96 19.69
N SER A 79 18.70 -12.71 19.75
CA SER A 79 18.70 -14.17 19.53
C SER A 79 17.83 -14.96 20.50
N ASN A 80 17.51 -14.38 21.66
CA ASN A 80 16.65 -14.96 22.68
C ASN A 80 15.16 -14.62 22.49
N ILE A 81 14.79 -13.98 21.38
CA ILE A 81 13.39 -13.73 21.00
C ILE A 81 12.96 -14.81 20.01
N ASP A 82 11.79 -15.39 20.26
CA ASP A 82 11.16 -16.37 19.39
C ASP A 82 9.83 -15.86 18.86
N GLY A 83 9.44 -16.35 17.68
CA GLY A 83 8.17 -16.03 17.05
C GLY A 83 8.12 -14.73 16.25
N TYR A 84 9.19 -13.93 16.21
CA TYR A 84 9.24 -12.74 15.35
C TYR A 84 9.20 -13.10 13.86
N VAL A 85 8.29 -12.48 13.11
CA VAL A 85 8.19 -12.63 11.65
C VAL A 85 8.14 -11.24 11.03
N HIS A 86 9.06 -10.96 10.10
CA HIS A 86 9.01 -9.69 9.39
C HIS A 86 7.76 -9.63 8.49
N ASN A 87 6.83 -8.74 8.82
CA ASN A 87 5.65 -8.45 8.01
C ASN A 87 5.91 -7.22 7.13
N MET A 88 6.02 -7.43 5.82
CA MET A 88 6.27 -6.35 4.85
C MET A 88 5.09 -5.38 4.67
N ILE A 89 3.90 -5.70 5.20
CA ILE A 89 2.70 -4.86 5.13
C ILE A 89 2.61 -3.91 6.33
N LEU A 90 3.17 -4.29 7.49
CA LEU A 90 3.07 -3.53 8.72
C LEU A 90 4.42 -2.87 9.06
N TYR A 91 4.39 -1.61 9.46
CA TYR A 91 5.59 -0.85 9.86
C TYR A 91 6.14 -1.25 11.26
N GLY A 92 6.09 -2.54 11.61
CA GLY A 92 6.72 -3.11 12.81
C GLY A 92 6.23 -2.58 14.16
N ALA A 93 5.14 -1.80 14.20
CA ALA A 93 4.64 -1.21 15.43
C ALA A 93 3.54 -2.07 16.10
N TRP A 94 2.90 -2.97 15.36
CA TRP A 94 1.68 -3.70 15.78
C TRP A 94 1.76 -5.14 15.24
N ASP A 95 2.44 -6.03 15.96
CA ASP A 95 2.46 -7.45 15.65
C ASP A 95 1.33 -8.17 16.40
N PHE A 96 0.42 -8.82 15.67
CA PHE A 96 -0.76 -9.50 16.25
C PHE A 96 -0.53 -11.00 16.51
N TYR A 97 0.72 -11.44 16.61
CA TYR A 97 1.11 -12.83 16.86
C TYR A 97 1.98 -12.94 18.12
N PRO A 98 2.05 -14.11 18.77
CA PRO A 98 2.84 -14.29 19.98
C PRO A 98 4.33 -14.07 19.70
N VAL A 99 4.93 -13.12 20.41
CA VAL A 99 6.38 -12.94 20.49
C VAL A 99 6.80 -13.19 21.92
N THR A 100 7.73 -14.12 22.13
CA THR A 100 8.15 -14.53 23.47
C THR A 100 9.67 -14.47 23.60
N LYS A 101 10.14 -14.31 24.84
CA LYS A 101 11.52 -14.65 25.15
C LYS A 101 11.61 -16.18 25.21
N LYS A 102 12.61 -16.78 24.55
CA LYS A 102 12.90 -18.21 24.74
C LYS A 102 13.12 -18.47 26.23
N ALA A 103 12.47 -19.50 26.75
CA ALA A 103 12.81 -20.01 28.08
C ALA A 103 14.25 -20.54 28.01
N ASP A 104 15.04 -20.25 29.04
CA ASP A 104 16.44 -20.66 29.14
C ASP A 104 16.59 -22.19 29.14
#